data_AF-A0A6J8DSH8-F1
#
_entry.id   AF-A0A6J8DSH8-F1
#
_cell.length_a   1.000
_cell.length_b   1.000
_cell.length_c   1.000
_cell.angle_alpha   90.00
_cell.angle_beta   90.00
_cell.angle_gamma   90.00
#
_symmetry.space_group_name_H-M   'P 1'
#
loop_
_entity.id
_entity.type
_entity.pdbx_description
1 polymer ?
#
loop_
_entity_poly.entity_id
_entity_poly.type
_entity_poly.pdbx_seq_one_letter_code
_entity_poly.pdbx_strand_id
1 'polypeptide(L)'
;MRLLLVISAIIVVSKSCEQIRSSLCQTKVGYNLTIFPNLAGHLFQGGAIVGLQNIRALIDRKCSPNIREFLCRVYIPECYQGKPVLPSWEMCQEAYEGCHQLMSSIGYSWSFSLNCSKFEQSTIEAIKTKSHDNTEFWFGTGVNKLCNAPHATIACKRNTHKGHMDSIVARYNGNLDTSQVDRLMQINYTYSAGTITSCFNSYSMPGGSFQVDPLSPAVHHPWEVRNNPTITWTANPSQYFTLVLVDAGMGGNAYAVFINIPGNDFSRHEAVVDYRAPMNPTEVDNPYVFLLYEQTGRISATGSLIQNLTSNTIATVHSNSHFRGPKAISWVRIRQDPYSIMYLGSRSVVNNCPSLVSEALHHHPESFIPSNTILDMSVDVTFTPSSISFISCCKTYVYNEKSFSLNPIGNNTVKTAHVRSSAIPSVSLSKRDWYPDAIQFADNELYTLMMVDPDAGSSPYLHWLVLNIPKGNVNDGVSVREYKGPQPPSGAHTYYFLLYKQTGKINPSVIGNYTTSCSRCGFNINNFVNNNHLELKGASWMLASHDEYVRHLHVDESSKDRAQVCSGQSGFPASCTSVGSSVTVG
;
A
#
# COMPACT_ATOMS: atom_id res chain seq x y z
N MET A 1 5.86 -64.22 -54.63
CA MET A 1 6.15 -62.84 -54.17
C MET A 1 5.02 -62.42 -53.23
N ARG A 2 5.23 -62.50 -51.91
CA ARG A 2 4.28 -62.00 -50.90
C ARG A 2 4.76 -60.63 -50.43
N LEU A 3 3.92 -59.62 -50.63
CA LEU A 3 4.11 -58.25 -50.14
C LEU A 3 3.93 -58.25 -48.61
N LEU A 4 4.98 -57.86 -47.87
CA LEU A 4 4.88 -57.55 -46.44
C LEU A 4 4.64 -56.05 -46.29
N LEU A 5 3.40 -55.70 -45.93
CA LEU A 5 3.02 -54.37 -45.45
C LEU A 5 3.62 -54.18 -44.05
N VAL A 6 4.61 -53.30 -43.92
CA VAL A 6 5.07 -52.81 -42.62
C VAL A 6 4.13 -51.68 -42.19
N ILE A 7 3.19 -52.00 -41.31
CA ILE A 7 2.37 -51.01 -40.61
C ILE A 7 3.24 -50.43 -39.49
N SER A 8 3.77 -49.22 -39.68
CA SER A 8 4.37 -48.45 -38.59
C SER A 8 3.26 -48.05 -37.62
N ALA A 9 3.18 -48.73 -36.48
CA ALA A 9 2.33 -48.32 -35.36
C ALA A 9 2.83 -46.96 -34.84
N ILE A 10 2.05 -45.90 -35.07
CA ILE A 10 2.23 -44.64 -34.36
C ILE A 10 1.82 -44.92 -32.91
N ILE A 11 2.80 -45.12 -32.03
CA ILE A 11 2.59 -45.19 -30.59
C ILE A 11 2.11 -43.80 -30.15
N VAL A 12 0.80 -43.65 -29.92
CA VAL A 12 0.25 -42.48 -29.23
C VAL A 12 0.59 -42.65 -27.75
N VAL A 13 1.75 -42.13 -27.34
CA VAL A 13 2.11 -42.04 -25.92
C VAL A 13 1.08 -41.13 -25.25
N SER A 14 0.32 -41.68 -24.29
CA SER A 14 -0.61 -40.89 -23.49
C SER A 14 0.17 -39.81 -22.72
N LYS A 15 -0.15 -38.54 -23.00
CA LYS A 15 0.48 -37.40 -22.31
C LYS A 15 -0.07 -37.28 -20.89
N SER A 16 0.64 -37.81 -19.91
CA SER A 16 0.32 -37.64 -18.49
C SER A 16 1.16 -36.54 -17.87
N CYS A 17 0.56 -35.74 -16.98
CA CYS A 17 1.34 -34.84 -16.13
C CYS A 17 2.32 -35.66 -15.27
N GLU A 18 3.53 -35.15 -15.06
CA GLU A 18 4.55 -35.77 -14.21
C GLU A 18 5.13 -34.78 -13.20
N GLN A 19 5.71 -35.29 -12.11
CA GLN A 19 6.34 -34.46 -11.07
C GLN A 19 7.60 -33.76 -11.59
N ILE A 20 7.80 -32.50 -11.19
CA ILE A 20 9.00 -31.75 -11.53
C ILE A 20 10.23 -32.34 -10.81
N ARG A 21 11.28 -32.64 -11.57
CA ARG A 21 12.58 -33.13 -11.08
C ARG A 21 13.70 -32.09 -11.13
N SER A 22 13.48 -30.98 -11.85
CA SER A 22 14.48 -29.92 -12.02
C SER A 22 14.64 -29.11 -10.74
N SER A 23 15.80 -29.16 -10.10
CA SER A 23 16.10 -28.33 -8.91
C SER A 23 16.11 -26.82 -9.19
N LEU A 24 16.21 -26.41 -10.47
CA LEU A 24 16.12 -25.00 -10.86
C LEU A 24 14.68 -24.45 -10.80
N CYS A 25 13.68 -25.32 -10.98
CA CYS A 25 12.27 -24.96 -11.07
C CYS A 25 11.45 -25.49 -9.89
N GLN A 26 11.69 -26.72 -9.45
CA GLN A 26 10.96 -27.36 -8.34
C GLN A 26 10.99 -26.46 -7.11
N THR A 27 9.82 -26.18 -6.51
CA THR A 27 9.64 -25.27 -5.36
C THR A 27 10.02 -23.80 -5.60
N LYS A 28 10.54 -23.45 -6.79
CA LYS A 28 10.90 -22.09 -7.19
C LYS A 28 9.88 -21.43 -8.10
N VAL A 29 8.92 -22.21 -8.59
CA VAL A 29 7.78 -21.77 -9.39
C VAL A 29 6.50 -22.32 -8.75
N GLY A 30 5.38 -21.62 -8.90
CA GLY A 30 4.12 -21.88 -8.17
C GLY A 30 3.37 -23.18 -8.52
N TYR A 31 4.02 -24.17 -9.14
CA TYR A 31 3.41 -25.42 -9.60
C TYR A 31 4.38 -26.61 -9.45
N ASN A 32 3.82 -27.82 -9.33
CA ASN A 32 4.58 -29.06 -9.08
C ASN A 32 4.45 -30.13 -10.18
N LEU A 33 3.51 -29.94 -11.11
CA LEU A 33 3.25 -30.87 -12.20
C LEU A 33 3.69 -30.25 -13.52
N THR A 34 4.34 -31.05 -14.36
CA THR A 34 4.80 -30.66 -15.70
C THR A 34 4.36 -31.66 -16.77
N ILE A 35 4.47 -31.29 -18.04
CA ILE A 35 4.05 -32.11 -19.18
C ILE A 35 5.02 -31.98 -20.35
N PHE A 36 5.19 -33.09 -21.07
CA PHE A 36 6.09 -33.20 -22.20
C PHE A 36 5.34 -33.70 -23.48
N PRO A 37 5.79 -33.31 -24.69
CA PRO A 37 6.96 -32.47 -24.97
C PRO A 37 6.79 -31.02 -24.48
N ASN A 38 7.89 -30.40 -24.04
CA ASN A 38 7.88 -29.03 -23.56
C ASN A 38 7.87 -28.01 -24.70
N LEU A 39 7.78 -26.71 -24.38
CA LEU A 39 7.70 -25.63 -25.38
C LEU A 39 9.03 -25.43 -26.14
N ALA A 40 10.13 -25.96 -25.60
CA ALA A 40 11.44 -26.02 -26.26
C ALA A 40 11.67 -27.28 -27.12
N GLY A 41 10.68 -28.16 -27.25
CA GLY A 41 10.74 -29.36 -28.09
C GLY A 41 11.40 -30.58 -27.47
N HIS A 42 11.79 -30.54 -26.19
CA HIS A 42 12.31 -31.71 -25.49
C HIS A 42 11.18 -32.69 -25.22
N LEU A 43 11.45 -33.98 -25.37
CA LEU A 43 10.47 -35.06 -25.16
C LEU A 43 10.36 -35.52 -23.69
N PHE A 44 11.38 -35.23 -22.87
CA PHE A 44 11.46 -35.65 -21.47
C PHE A 44 12.20 -34.61 -20.61
N GLN A 45 11.94 -34.59 -19.30
CA GLN A 45 12.60 -33.67 -18.36
C GLN A 45 14.12 -33.72 -18.39
N GLY A 46 14.73 -34.89 -18.59
CA GLY A 46 16.20 -35.03 -18.59
C GLY A 46 16.88 -34.11 -19.61
N GLY A 47 16.36 -34.07 -20.86
CA GLY A 47 16.88 -33.17 -21.89
C GLY A 47 16.62 -31.70 -21.58
N ALA A 48 15.44 -31.39 -21.05
CA ALA A 48 15.08 -30.02 -20.66
C ALA A 48 15.96 -29.49 -19.52
N ILE A 49 16.30 -30.33 -18.54
CA ILE A 49 17.17 -29.99 -17.42
C ILE A 49 18.57 -29.65 -17.92
N VAL A 50 19.13 -30.44 -18.83
CA VAL A 50 20.43 -30.14 -19.46
C VAL A 50 20.35 -28.81 -20.23
N GLY A 51 19.29 -28.61 -21.00
CA GLY A 51 19.07 -27.34 -21.72
C GLY A 51 19.00 -26.12 -20.79
N LEU A 52 18.31 -26.22 -19.66
CA LEU A 52 18.27 -25.17 -18.63
C LEU A 52 19.63 -24.93 -17.96
N GLN A 53 20.39 -26.01 -17.70
CA GLN A 53 21.72 -25.91 -17.10
C GLN A 53 22.70 -25.13 -17.99
N ASN A 54 22.61 -25.31 -19.30
CA ASN A 54 23.45 -24.59 -20.28
C ASN A 54 23.28 -23.07 -20.24
N ILE A 55 22.08 -22.59 -19.88
CA ILE A 55 21.75 -21.15 -19.80
C ILE A 55 21.50 -20.68 -18.37
N ARG A 56 21.93 -21.46 -17.37
CA ARG A 56 21.72 -21.19 -15.94
C ARG A 56 22.29 -19.83 -15.51
N ALA A 57 23.36 -19.37 -16.18
CA ALA A 57 23.96 -18.07 -15.90
C ALA A 57 22.97 -16.89 -16.02
N LEU A 58 21.93 -17.00 -16.84
CA LEU A 58 20.88 -15.97 -16.93
C LEU A 58 20.12 -15.81 -15.60
N ILE A 59 19.81 -16.95 -14.98
CA ILE A 59 19.11 -17.01 -13.70
C ILE A 59 20.02 -16.57 -12.56
N ASP A 60 21.25 -17.07 -12.53
CA ASP A 60 22.18 -16.81 -11.42
C ASP A 60 22.65 -15.34 -11.40
N ARG A 61 22.77 -14.71 -12.57
CA ARG A 61 23.12 -13.28 -12.69
C ARG A 61 21.92 -12.33 -12.59
N LYS A 62 20.69 -12.85 -12.47
CA LYS A 62 19.45 -12.08 -12.26
C LYS A 62 19.29 -10.91 -13.23
N CYS A 63 19.56 -11.15 -14.51
CA CYS A 63 19.47 -10.13 -15.57
C CYS A 63 18.04 -9.60 -15.79
N SER A 64 17.03 -10.35 -15.37
CA SER A 64 15.63 -9.93 -15.29
C SER A 64 15.00 -10.59 -14.05
N PRO A 65 14.06 -9.94 -13.35
CA PRO A 65 13.40 -10.54 -12.19
C PRO A 65 12.60 -11.80 -12.56
N ASN A 66 12.06 -11.86 -13.78
CA ASN A 66 11.18 -12.93 -14.26
C ASN A 66 11.89 -14.03 -15.06
N ILE A 67 13.21 -13.94 -15.28
CA ILE A 67 13.94 -14.89 -16.12
C ILE A 67 13.81 -16.35 -15.66
N ARG A 68 13.82 -16.60 -14.35
CA ARG A 68 13.68 -17.96 -13.81
C ARG A 68 12.31 -18.52 -14.14
N GLU A 69 11.27 -17.77 -13.86
CA GLU A 69 9.90 -18.22 -14.09
C GLU A 69 9.62 -18.42 -15.57
N PHE A 70 10.06 -17.49 -16.42
CA PHE A 70 9.97 -17.62 -17.88
C PHE A 70 10.64 -18.89 -18.39
N LEU A 71 11.91 -19.12 -18.06
CA LEU A 71 12.65 -20.30 -18.52
C LEU A 71 12.02 -21.60 -17.99
N CYS A 72 11.56 -21.62 -16.74
CA CYS A 72 10.85 -22.77 -16.21
C CYS A 72 9.52 -23.01 -16.96
N ARG A 73 8.72 -21.98 -17.26
CA ARG A 73 7.49 -22.14 -18.05
C ARG A 73 7.74 -22.61 -19.50
N VAL A 74 8.93 -22.36 -20.07
CA VAL A 74 9.29 -22.87 -21.40
C VAL A 74 9.81 -24.31 -21.34
N TYR A 75 10.76 -24.60 -20.44
CA TYR A 75 11.46 -25.88 -20.39
C TYR A 75 10.78 -26.92 -19.49
N ILE A 76 10.06 -26.51 -18.47
CA ILE A 76 9.36 -27.34 -17.49
C ILE A 76 7.94 -26.75 -17.29
N PRO A 77 7.11 -26.67 -18.34
CA PRO A 77 5.82 -25.97 -18.27
C PRO A 77 4.90 -26.60 -17.23
N GLU A 78 4.05 -25.79 -16.60
CA GLU A 78 2.98 -26.29 -15.74
C GLU A 78 2.02 -27.19 -16.54
N CYS A 79 1.63 -28.31 -15.96
CA CYS A 79 0.57 -29.16 -16.51
C CYS A 79 -0.78 -28.81 -15.89
N TYR A 80 -1.65 -28.16 -16.67
CA TYR A 80 -3.02 -27.89 -16.27
C TYR A 80 -3.99 -28.57 -17.24
N GLN A 81 -4.88 -29.41 -16.71
CA GLN A 81 -5.85 -30.19 -17.49
C GLN A 81 -5.22 -30.94 -18.69
N GLY A 82 -4.03 -31.53 -18.48
CA GLY A 82 -3.32 -32.30 -19.50
C GLY A 82 -2.72 -31.45 -20.64
N LYS A 83 -2.58 -30.13 -20.45
CA LYS A 83 -1.97 -29.21 -21.41
C LYS A 83 -0.88 -28.36 -20.74
N PRO A 84 0.17 -27.94 -21.48
CA PRO A 84 1.15 -27.00 -20.95
C PRO A 84 0.52 -25.60 -20.83
N VAL A 85 0.72 -24.94 -19.69
CA VAL A 85 0.41 -23.51 -19.53
C VAL A 85 1.52 -22.69 -20.18
N LEU A 86 1.15 -21.81 -21.11
CA LEU A 86 2.10 -20.94 -21.82
C LEU A 86 2.50 -19.74 -20.95
N PRO A 87 3.76 -19.25 -21.05
CA PRO A 87 4.12 -17.95 -20.48
C PRO A 87 3.35 -16.81 -21.19
N SER A 88 3.15 -15.69 -20.48
CA SER A 88 2.65 -14.46 -21.10
C SER A 88 3.72 -13.85 -22.02
N TRP A 89 3.26 -13.09 -23.00
CA TRP A 89 4.13 -12.33 -23.89
C TRP A 89 4.94 -11.28 -23.11
N GLU A 90 4.34 -10.60 -22.12
CA GLU A 90 4.97 -9.58 -21.28
C GLU A 90 6.13 -10.16 -20.47
N MET A 91 5.92 -11.28 -19.77
CA MET A 91 6.98 -11.99 -19.04
C MET A 91 8.13 -12.41 -19.97
N CYS A 92 7.82 -12.82 -21.21
CA CYS A 92 8.84 -13.14 -22.20
C CYS A 92 9.66 -11.92 -22.60
N GLN A 93 9.00 -10.77 -22.86
CA GLN A 93 9.70 -9.55 -23.26
C GLN A 93 10.61 -9.03 -22.17
N GLU A 94 10.14 -8.99 -20.92
CA GLU A 94 10.97 -8.54 -19.81
C GLU A 94 12.19 -9.45 -19.62
N ALA A 95 12.02 -10.77 -19.80
CA ALA A 95 13.13 -11.72 -19.80
C ALA A 95 14.08 -11.48 -20.99
N TYR A 96 13.57 -11.20 -22.19
CA TYR A 96 14.36 -10.91 -23.37
C TYR A 96 15.18 -9.63 -23.21
N GLU A 97 14.54 -8.52 -22.88
CA GLU A 97 15.18 -7.21 -22.74
C GLU A 97 16.32 -7.25 -21.73
N GLY A 98 16.09 -7.85 -20.55
CA GLY A 98 17.12 -7.96 -19.51
C GLY A 98 18.25 -8.94 -19.86
N CYS A 99 17.95 -10.05 -20.55
CA CYS A 99 18.88 -11.19 -20.61
C CYS A 99 19.45 -11.53 -21.99
N HIS A 100 18.94 -11.00 -23.10
CA HIS A 100 19.39 -11.38 -24.45
C HIS A 100 20.86 -11.07 -24.72
N GLN A 101 21.37 -9.94 -24.22
CA GLN A 101 22.78 -9.58 -24.34
C GLN A 101 23.68 -10.52 -23.54
N LEU A 102 23.26 -10.84 -22.30
CA LEU A 102 23.97 -11.80 -21.46
C LEU A 102 24.00 -13.19 -22.12
N MET A 103 22.88 -13.64 -22.68
CA MET A 103 22.78 -14.92 -23.41
C MET A 103 23.78 -14.97 -24.56
N SER A 104 23.86 -13.90 -25.36
CA SER A 104 24.83 -13.76 -26.45
C SER A 104 26.27 -13.84 -25.93
N SER A 105 26.59 -13.18 -24.81
CA SER A 105 27.95 -13.18 -24.24
C SER A 105 28.41 -14.54 -23.71
N ILE A 106 27.48 -15.43 -23.35
CA ILE A 106 27.79 -16.81 -22.91
C ILE A 106 27.73 -17.82 -24.05
N GLY A 107 27.69 -17.37 -25.31
CA GLY A 107 27.78 -18.21 -26.51
C GLY A 107 26.45 -18.82 -26.98
N TYR A 108 25.31 -18.33 -26.48
CA TYR A 108 23.99 -18.79 -26.88
C TYR A 108 23.20 -17.66 -27.57
N SER A 109 22.28 -18.01 -28.46
CA SER A 109 21.35 -17.05 -29.06
C SER A 109 19.94 -17.23 -28.50
N TRP A 110 19.17 -16.13 -28.46
CA TRP A 110 17.76 -16.19 -28.10
C TRP A 110 16.99 -16.98 -29.16
N SER A 111 16.72 -18.25 -28.85
CA SER A 111 16.31 -19.25 -29.83
C SER A 111 14.85 -19.10 -30.26
N PHE A 112 14.47 -19.83 -31.31
CA PHE A 112 13.08 -19.86 -31.78
C PHE A 112 12.09 -20.28 -30.68
N SER A 113 12.46 -21.17 -29.74
CA SER A 113 11.58 -21.57 -28.63
C SER A 113 11.36 -20.47 -27.59
N LEU A 114 12.24 -19.47 -27.52
CA LEU A 114 12.13 -18.33 -26.62
C LEU A 114 11.53 -17.09 -27.30
N ASN A 115 11.22 -17.14 -28.60
CA ASN A 115 10.67 -15.99 -29.32
C ASN A 115 9.27 -15.62 -28.78
N CYS A 116 9.15 -14.39 -28.27
CA CYS A 116 7.95 -13.92 -27.59
C CYS A 116 6.70 -13.83 -28.47
N SER A 117 6.84 -13.63 -29.79
CA SER A 117 5.69 -13.62 -30.72
C SER A 117 4.88 -14.92 -30.70
N LYS A 118 5.47 -16.04 -30.24
CA LYS A 118 4.74 -17.30 -30.05
C LYS A 118 3.67 -17.26 -28.97
N PHE A 119 3.80 -16.33 -28.02
CA PHE A 119 2.92 -16.23 -26.87
C PHE A 119 1.87 -15.12 -27.03
N GLU A 120 1.91 -14.35 -28.11
CA GLU A 120 1.05 -13.19 -28.32
C GLU A 120 -0.44 -13.57 -28.34
N GLN A 121 -0.84 -14.50 -29.22
CA GLN A 121 -2.25 -14.89 -29.33
C GLN A 121 -2.80 -15.52 -28.05
N SER A 122 -2.03 -16.39 -27.39
CA SER A 122 -2.46 -17.00 -26.12
C SER A 122 -2.57 -15.98 -25.00
N THR A 123 -1.72 -14.96 -25.01
CA THR A 123 -1.78 -13.85 -24.05
C THR A 123 -3.03 -13.01 -24.29
N ILE A 124 -3.35 -12.68 -25.55
CA ILE A 124 -4.59 -11.96 -25.91
C ILE A 124 -5.82 -12.72 -25.38
N GLU A 125 -5.91 -14.04 -25.62
CA GLU A 125 -7.04 -14.84 -25.15
C GLU A 125 -7.09 -14.95 -23.61
N ALA A 126 -5.94 -15.03 -22.95
CA ALA A 126 -5.87 -15.01 -21.49
C ALA A 126 -6.32 -13.66 -20.91
N ILE A 127 -5.95 -12.54 -21.52
CA ILE A 127 -6.38 -11.19 -21.11
C ILE A 127 -7.89 -11.05 -21.29
N LYS A 128 -8.44 -11.45 -22.44
CA LYS A 128 -9.89 -11.49 -22.67
C LYS A 128 -10.56 -12.27 -21.56
N THR A 129 -10.11 -13.50 -21.30
CA THR A 129 -10.68 -14.36 -20.25
C THR A 129 -10.62 -13.70 -18.87
N LYS A 130 -9.45 -13.18 -18.47
CA LYS A 130 -9.25 -12.56 -17.15
C LYS A 130 -10.08 -11.27 -16.98
N SER A 131 -10.34 -10.53 -18.05
CA SER A 131 -11.20 -9.33 -17.99
C SER A 131 -12.67 -9.62 -17.68
N HIS A 132 -13.11 -10.88 -17.87
CA HIS A 132 -14.46 -11.37 -17.52
C HIS A 132 -14.52 -11.99 -16.12
N ASP A 133 -13.40 -12.13 -15.40
CA ASP A 133 -13.37 -12.72 -14.06
C ASP A 133 -14.15 -11.85 -13.05
N ASN A 134 -15.06 -12.48 -12.32
CA ASN A 134 -15.93 -11.83 -11.33
C ASN A 134 -15.49 -12.03 -9.86
N THR A 135 -14.30 -12.60 -9.67
CA THR A 135 -13.69 -12.95 -8.38
C THR A 135 -12.36 -12.26 -8.12
N GLU A 136 -11.70 -11.79 -9.17
CA GLU A 136 -10.33 -11.26 -9.11
C GLU A 136 -10.21 -9.91 -8.38
N PHE A 137 -11.20 -9.03 -8.54
CA PHE A 137 -11.12 -7.65 -8.04
C PHE A 137 -11.98 -7.44 -6.80
N TRP A 138 -11.79 -6.31 -6.12
CA TRP A 138 -12.55 -5.94 -4.93
C TRP A 138 -14.05 -5.76 -5.19
N PHE A 139 -14.45 -5.66 -6.45
CA PHE A 139 -15.83 -5.65 -6.89
C PHE A 139 -16.38 -7.05 -7.23
N GLY A 140 -17.65 -7.14 -7.63
CA GLY A 140 -18.30 -8.43 -7.89
C GLY A 140 -18.40 -9.29 -6.63
N THR A 141 -17.94 -10.54 -6.72
CA THR A 141 -17.93 -11.44 -5.55
C THR A 141 -16.89 -11.02 -4.50
N GLY A 142 -15.86 -10.25 -4.89
CA GLY A 142 -14.83 -9.72 -4.00
C GLY A 142 -15.38 -8.75 -2.95
N VAL A 143 -16.43 -7.99 -3.28
CA VAL A 143 -17.06 -7.03 -2.34
C VAL A 143 -17.56 -7.75 -1.10
N ASN A 144 -18.27 -8.87 -1.28
CA ASN A 144 -18.88 -9.58 -0.16
C ASN A 144 -17.80 -10.16 0.77
N LYS A 145 -16.66 -10.58 0.23
CA LYS A 145 -15.52 -11.04 1.04
C LYS A 145 -14.91 -9.87 1.83
N LEU A 146 -14.76 -8.72 1.19
CA LEU A 146 -14.14 -7.54 1.78
C LEU A 146 -15.03 -6.84 2.83
N CYS A 147 -16.31 -6.67 2.51
CA CYS A 147 -17.22 -5.78 3.23
C CYS A 147 -18.12 -6.47 4.26
N ASN A 148 -18.13 -7.80 4.30
CA ASN A 148 -18.75 -8.55 5.39
C ASN A 148 -17.78 -8.78 6.58
N ALA A 149 -16.56 -8.26 6.51
CA ALA A 149 -15.61 -8.31 7.61
C ALA A 149 -16.04 -7.34 8.74
N PRO A 150 -15.70 -7.63 10.01
CA PRO A 150 -16.04 -6.78 11.16
C PRO A 150 -15.49 -5.34 11.06
N HIS A 151 -14.48 -5.10 10.21
CA HIS A 151 -13.96 -3.78 9.88
C HIS A 151 -14.10 -3.53 8.38
N ALA A 152 -15.14 -2.79 7.98
CA ALA A 152 -15.33 -2.38 6.60
C ALA A 152 -14.33 -1.27 6.23
N THR A 153 -13.54 -1.47 5.18
CA THR A 153 -12.62 -0.44 4.67
C THR A 153 -13.38 0.71 4.03
N ILE A 154 -12.72 1.86 3.82
CA ILE A 154 -13.31 2.98 3.07
C ILE A 154 -13.70 2.61 1.63
N ALA A 155 -13.20 1.48 1.10
CA ALA A 155 -13.61 0.94 -0.19
C ALA A 155 -15.07 0.44 -0.17
N CYS A 156 -15.54 -0.07 0.97
CA CYS A 156 -16.92 -0.57 1.14
C CYS A 156 -17.98 0.54 1.18
N LYS A 157 -17.57 1.79 1.43
CA LYS A 157 -18.48 2.94 1.55
C LYS A 157 -18.93 3.51 0.20
N ARG A 158 -18.27 3.18 -0.92
CA ARG A 158 -18.72 3.56 -2.28
C ARG A 158 -19.57 2.45 -2.91
N ASN A 159 -20.65 2.88 -3.57
CA ASN A 159 -21.79 2.09 -4.05
C ASN A 159 -21.44 0.73 -4.69
N THR A 160 -21.97 -0.33 -4.09
CA THR A 160 -21.84 -1.74 -4.51
C THR A 160 -22.95 -2.07 -5.51
N HIS A 161 -22.72 -1.77 -6.79
CA HIS A 161 -23.65 -2.09 -7.87
C HIS A 161 -23.73 -3.61 -8.10
N LYS A 162 -24.50 -4.31 -7.27
CA LYS A 162 -24.72 -5.76 -7.38
C LYS A 162 -25.36 -6.10 -8.73
N GLY A 163 -24.74 -7.00 -9.50
CA GLY A 163 -25.37 -7.70 -10.63
C GLY A 163 -25.02 -7.23 -12.05
N HIS A 164 -24.33 -6.08 -12.23
CA HIS A 164 -23.94 -5.59 -13.57
C HIS A 164 -22.49 -5.10 -13.67
N MET A 165 -21.71 -5.15 -12.58
CA MET A 165 -20.40 -4.48 -12.48
C MET A 165 -19.37 -5.41 -11.82
N ASP A 166 -19.52 -6.71 -12.08
CA ASP A 166 -18.81 -7.76 -11.33
C ASP A 166 -17.46 -8.13 -11.94
N SER A 167 -17.19 -7.73 -13.19
CA SER A 167 -15.89 -7.88 -13.88
C SER A 167 -15.46 -6.56 -14.53
N ILE A 168 -14.23 -6.49 -15.07
CA ILE A 168 -13.76 -5.31 -15.84
C ILE A 168 -14.72 -5.06 -17.01
N VAL A 169 -15.08 -6.09 -17.77
CA VAL A 169 -15.96 -5.94 -18.94
C VAL A 169 -17.35 -5.47 -18.56
N ALA A 170 -17.92 -6.05 -17.49
CA ALA A 170 -19.27 -5.69 -17.04
C ALA A 170 -19.36 -4.20 -16.66
N ARG A 171 -18.24 -3.60 -16.22
CA ARG A 171 -18.17 -2.20 -15.78
C ARG A 171 -18.34 -1.15 -16.85
N TYR A 172 -18.35 -1.54 -18.12
CA TYR A 172 -18.59 -0.67 -19.26
C TYR A 172 -19.98 -0.91 -19.85
N ASN A 173 -21.02 -0.76 -19.01
CA ASN A 173 -22.44 -0.99 -19.33
C ASN A 173 -22.73 -2.41 -19.88
N GLY A 174 -21.97 -3.43 -19.46
CA GLY A 174 -22.08 -4.78 -20.00
C GLY A 174 -21.68 -4.93 -21.47
N ASN A 175 -21.04 -3.92 -22.07
CA ASN A 175 -20.88 -3.75 -23.52
C ASN A 175 -19.42 -3.66 -24.02
N LEU A 176 -18.41 -3.94 -23.18
CA LEU A 176 -17.04 -3.99 -23.72
C LEU A 176 -16.87 -5.28 -24.55
N ASP A 177 -16.94 -5.14 -25.87
CA ASP A 177 -16.80 -6.26 -26.80
C ASP A 177 -15.32 -6.69 -26.92
N THR A 178 -14.90 -7.58 -26.02
CA THR A 178 -13.54 -8.13 -26.02
C THR A 178 -13.24 -9.01 -27.22
N SER A 179 -14.22 -9.37 -28.06
CA SER A 179 -13.96 -10.15 -29.27
C SER A 179 -13.16 -9.36 -30.30
N GLN A 180 -13.22 -8.03 -30.26
CA GLN A 180 -12.48 -7.13 -31.14
C GLN A 180 -11.02 -6.92 -30.72
N VAL A 181 -10.62 -7.40 -29.54
CA VAL A 181 -9.23 -7.32 -29.06
C VAL A 181 -8.37 -8.25 -29.90
N ASP A 182 -7.47 -7.66 -30.68
CA ASP A 182 -6.66 -8.35 -31.69
C ASP A 182 -5.15 -8.11 -31.54
N ARG A 183 -4.74 -7.30 -30.55
CA ARG A 183 -3.32 -7.01 -30.27
C ARG A 183 -3.06 -6.74 -28.79
N LEU A 184 -1.78 -6.80 -28.44
CA LEU A 184 -1.27 -6.40 -27.13
C LEU A 184 -0.89 -4.92 -27.11
N MET A 185 -0.88 -4.36 -25.91
CA MET A 185 -0.42 -3.01 -25.63
C MET A 185 0.68 -3.08 -24.58
N GLN A 186 1.83 -2.47 -24.88
CA GLN A 186 2.95 -2.38 -23.95
C GLN A 186 2.86 -1.06 -23.24
N ILE A 187 2.80 -1.09 -21.91
CA ILE A 187 2.69 0.11 -21.08
C ILE A 187 3.86 0.05 -20.10
N ASN A 188 4.78 1.01 -20.22
CA ASN A 188 5.97 1.07 -19.39
C ASN A 188 5.96 2.33 -18.53
N TYR A 189 6.14 2.14 -17.24
CA TYR A 189 6.29 3.23 -16.28
C TYR A 189 7.75 3.39 -15.91
N THR A 190 8.21 4.64 -15.84
CA THR A 190 9.51 5.01 -15.28
C THR A 190 9.30 6.09 -14.22
N TYR A 191 9.97 5.94 -13.08
CA TYR A 191 9.76 6.81 -11.94
C TYR A 191 11.06 7.04 -11.16
N SER A 192 11.26 8.27 -10.70
CA SER A 192 12.44 8.65 -9.92
C SER A 192 12.24 8.36 -8.43
N ALA A 193 13.35 8.11 -7.73
CA ALA A 193 13.37 8.10 -6.27
C ALA A 193 13.07 9.49 -5.72
N GLY A 194 12.58 9.56 -4.48
CA GLY A 194 12.27 10.83 -3.84
C GLY A 194 11.91 10.67 -2.37
N THR A 195 11.56 11.77 -1.74
CA THR A 195 11.11 11.79 -0.34
C THR A 195 9.80 12.55 -0.25
N ILE A 196 8.87 12.03 0.54
CA ILE A 196 7.57 12.66 0.80
C ILE A 196 7.29 12.66 2.30
N THR A 197 6.44 13.59 2.75
CA THR A 197 5.93 13.61 4.11
C THR A 197 4.44 13.28 4.08
N SER A 198 4.03 12.22 4.75
CA SER A 198 2.65 11.77 4.83
C SER A 198 2.32 11.40 6.27
N CYS A 199 1.19 11.88 6.79
CA CYS A 199 0.75 11.59 8.16
C CYS A 199 1.87 11.83 9.20
N PHE A 200 2.51 13.01 9.10
CA PHE A 200 3.62 13.48 9.94
C PHE A 200 4.93 12.70 9.81
N ASN A 201 4.99 11.63 8.99
CA ASN A 201 6.18 10.83 8.77
C ASN A 201 6.83 11.08 7.41
N SER A 202 8.16 11.04 7.37
CA SER A 202 8.94 11.14 6.13
C SER A 202 9.21 9.75 5.56
N TYR A 203 8.89 9.55 4.29
CA TYR A 203 9.09 8.30 3.56
C TYR A 203 10.10 8.48 2.44
N SER A 204 11.05 7.55 2.35
CA SER A 204 11.94 7.41 1.18
C SER A 204 11.26 6.51 0.16
N MET A 205 10.95 7.06 -1.00
CA MET A 205 10.25 6.35 -2.08
C MET A 205 11.26 5.93 -3.15
N PRO A 206 11.21 4.66 -3.61
CA PRO A 206 12.17 4.15 -4.57
C PRO A 206 11.98 4.75 -5.97
N GLY A 207 13.03 4.69 -6.76
CA GLY A 207 13.01 4.92 -8.20
C GLY A 207 13.13 3.59 -8.94
N GLY A 208 12.62 3.53 -10.16
CA GLY A 208 12.61 2.30 -10.94
C GLY A 208 11.77 2.41 -12.21
N SER A 209 11.46 1.24 -12.75
CA SER A 209 10.61 1.09 -13.91
C SER A 209 9.93 -0.27 -13.89
N PHE A 210 8.74 -0.38 -14.46
CA PHE A 210 8.08 -1.66 -14.67
C PHE A 210 7.24 -1.63 -15.95
N GLN A 211 7.05 -2.81 -16.53
CA GLN A 211 6.10 -3.04 -17.62
C GLN A 211 4.79 -3.60 -17.03
N VAL A 212 3.65 -3.08 -17.46
CA VAL A 212 2.35 -3.60 -17.04
C VAL A 212 2.13 -4.99 -17.63
N ASP A 213 1.88 -5.98 -16.76
CA ASP A 213 1.38 -7.31 -17.14
C ASP A 213 0.00 -7.52 -16.48
N PRO A 214 -1.11 -7.48 -17.24
CA PRO A 214 -2.46 -7.67 -16.70
C PRO A 214 -2.73 -9.10 -16.20
N LEU A 215 -1.94 -10.08 -16.64
CA LEU A 215 -2.04 -11.47 -16.20
C LEU A 215 -1.27 -11.73 -14.90
N SER A 216 -0.29 -10.89 -14.57
CA SER A 216 0.43 -10.90 -13.31
C SER A 216 -0.47 -10.55 -12.11
N PRO A 217 -0.21 -11.12 -10.91
CA PRO A 217 -0.83 -10.67 -9.67
C PRO A 217 -0.16 -9.41 -9.09
N ALA A 218 0.85 -8.85 -9.76
CA ALA A 218 1.58 -7.67 -9.30
C ALA A 218 0.63 -6.50 -9.00
N VAL A 219 0.90 -5.84 -7.89
CA VAL A 219 0.20 -4.63 -7.44
C VAL A 219 1.22 -3.51 -7.41
N HIS A 220 0.85 -2.39 -8.00
CA HIS A 220 1.67 -1.18 -8.08
C HIS A 220 1.07 -0.07 -7.23
N HIS A 221 1.85 0.99 -7.03
CA HIS A 221 1.52 2.08 -6.14
C HIS A 221 1.42 3.42 -6.87
N PRO A 222 0.58 4.36 -6.39
CA PRO A 222 0.41 5.70 -6.96
C PRO A 222 1.72 6.45 -7.20
N TRP A 223 2.73 6.27 -6.36
CA TRP A 223 4.07 6.82 -6.59
C TRP A 223 4.65 6.35 -7.93
N GLU A 224 4.58 5.06 -8.25
CA GLU A 224 5.22 4.47 -9.43
C GLU A 224 4.54 4.90 -10.74
N VAL A 225 3.24 5.20 -10.69
CA VAL A 225 2.42 5.57 -11.85
C VAL A 225 2.12 7.06 -11.95
N ARG A 226 2.80 7.90 -11.17
CA ARG A 226 2.51 9.35 -11.11
C ARG A 226 2.81 10.12 -12.39
N ASN A 227 3.68 9.59 -13.23
CA ASN A 227 4.07 10.19 -14.51
C ASN A 227 3.41 9.45 -15.67
N ASN A 228 3.33 10.11 -16.84
CA ASN A 228 2.84 9.47 -18.05
C ASN A 228 3.67 8.23 -18.38
N PRO A 229 3.03 7.09 -18.67
CA PRO A 229 3.74 5.93 -19.20
C PRO A 229 4.15 6.15 -20.66
N THR A 230 5.11 5.37 -21.13
CA THR A 230 5.29 5.14 -22.57
C THR A 230 4.40 3.98 -22.99
N ILE A 231 3.71 4.15 -24.11
CA ILE A 231 2.73 3.16 -24.58
C ILE A 231 2.97 2.85 -26.05
N THR A 232 3.06 1.57 -26.39
CA THR A 232 3.24 1.11 -27.76
C THR A 232 2.34 -0.11 -28.06
N TRP A 233 2.08 -0.33 -29.34
CA TRP A 233 1.35 -1.49 -29.86
C TRP A 233 1.74 -1.73 -31.32
N THR A 234 1.26 -2.84 -31.90
CA THR A 234 1.41 -3.13 -33.33
C THR A 234 0.36 -2.39 -34.14
N ALA A 235 0.78 -1.59 -35.13
CA ALA A 235 -0.13 -0.81 -35.97
C ALA A 235 0.48 -0.49 -37.33
N ASN A 236 -0.37 -0.28 -38.34
CA ASN A 236 0.06 0.31 -39.60
C ASN A 236 0.29 1.83 -39.40
N PRO A 237 1.38 2.41 -39.96
CA PRO A 237 1.69 3.84 -39.76
C PRO A 237 0.61 4.82 -40.26
N SER A 238 -0.27 4.39 -41.16
CA SER A 238 -1.37 5.21 -41.71
C SER A 238 -2.63 5.23 -40.83
N GLN A 239 -2.72 4.36 -39.83
CA GLN A 239 -3.86 4.29 -38.93
C GLN A 239 -3.77 5.38 -37.85
N TYR A 240 -4.91 5.78 -37.31
CA TYR A 240 -4.99 6.66 -36.14
C TYR A 240 -5.67 5.92 -35.00
N PHE A 241 -5.26 6.19 -33.76
CA PHE A 241 -5.82 5.55 -32.59
C PHE A 241 -6.24 6.56 -31.51
N THR A 242 -7.21 6.13 -30.71
CA THR A 242 -7.59 6.75 -29.45
C THR A 242 -7.24 5.81 -28.30
N LEU A 243 -6.56 6.34 -27.30
CA LEU A 243 -6.26 5.65 -26.05
C LEU A 243 -7.07 6.26 -24.91
N VAL A 244 -7.75 5.42 -24.15
CA VAL A 244 -8.53 5.80 -22.98
C VAL A 244 -8.00 5.09 -21.74
N LEU A 245 -7.70 5.84 -20.68
CA LEU A 245 -7.41 5.31 -19.35
C LEU A 245 -8.59 5.59 -18.43
N VAL A 246 -9.09 4.58 -17.74
CA VAL A 246 -10.31 4.66 -16.92
C VAL A 246 -10.17 3.93 -15.59
N ASP A 247 -10.76 4.51 -14.55
CA ASP A 247 -10.89 3.86 -13.24
C ASP A 247 -12.07 2.89 -13.27
N ALA A 248 -11.79 1.59 -13.34
CA ALA A 248 -12.84 0.58 -13.39
C ALA A 248 -13.57 0.46 -12.04
N GLY A 249 -12.90 0.66 -10.89
CA GLY A 249 -13.54 0.54 -9.58
C GLY A 249 -14.56 1.62 -9.27
N MET A 250 -14.33 2.86 -9.71
CA MET A 250 -15.14 4.03 -9.35
C MET A 250 -16.06 4.55 -10.45
N GLY A 251 -16.57 3.66 -11.31
CA GLY A 251 -17.64 3.98 -12.26
C GLY A 251 -17.17 4.50 -13.63
N GLY A 252 -15.94 4.20 -14.05
CA GLY A 252 -15.50 4.41 -15.43
C GLY A 252 -15.07 5.85 -15.77
N ASN A 253 -14.75 6.66 -14.76
CA ASN A 253 -14.22 8.02 -14.98
C ASN A 253 -12.91 7.96 -15.78
N ALA A 254 -12.79 8.79 -16.81
CA ALA A 254 -11.57 8.88 -17.59
C ALA A 254 -10.46 9.62 -16.83
N TYR A 255 -9.33 8.95 -16.72
CA TYR A 255 -8.07 9.45 -16.20
C TYR A 255 -7.16 9.93 -17.32
N ALA A 256 -7.38 9.50 -18.56
CA ALA A 256 -6.76 10.08 -19.74
C ALA A 256 -7.59 9.76 -20.98
N VAL A 257 -7.58 10.68 -21.95
CA VAL A 257 -8.16 10.48 -23.28
C VAL A 257 -7.24 11.14 -24.29
N PHE A 258 -6.59 10.31 -25.09
CA PHE A 258 -5.66 10.73 -26.13
C PHE A 258 -6.22 10.31 -27.48
N ILE A 259 -6.37 11.25 -28.40
CA ILE A 259 -6.86 11.00 -29.75
C ILE A 259 -5.77 11.25 -30.78
N ASN A 260 -6.04 10.86 -32.03
CA ASN A 260 -5.21 11.16 -33.18
C ASN A 260 -3.77 10.64 -33.09
N ILE A 261 -3.55 9.53 -32.39
CA ILE A 261 -2.24 8.90 -32.25
C ILE A 261 -1.89 8.21 -33.58
N PRO A 262 -0.86 8.64 -34.33
CA PRO A 262 -0.55 8.07 -35.64
C PRO A 262 0.22 6.75 -35.50
N GLY A 263 -0.32 5.68 -36.06
CA GLY A 263 0.24 4.32 -35.95
C GLY A 263 0.37 3.89 -34.49
N ASN A 264 1.60 3.85 -33.98
CA ASN A 264 1.93 3.56 -32.59
C ASN A 264 2.80 4.65 -31.94
N ASP A 265 2.95 5.82 -32.58
CA ASP A 265 3.76 6.92 -32.07
C ASP A 265 2.99 7.72 -31.03
N PHE A 266 2.96 7.20 -29.80
CA PHE A 266 2.28 7.81 -28.67
C PHE A 266 2.83 9.20 -28.34
N SER A 267 4.02 9.59 -28.79
CA SER A 267 4.56 10.94 -28.53
C SER A 267 3.81 12.05 -29.29
N ARG A 268 3.04 11.69 -30.33
CA ARG A 268 2.35 12.62 -31.24
C ARG A 268 0.83 12.66 -31.02
N HIS A 269 0.37 12.38 -29.80
CA HIS A 269 -1.04 12.38 -29.46
C HIS A 269 -1.62 13.79 -29.29
N GLU A 270 -2.94 13.89 -29.35
CA GLU A 270 -3.71 15.06 -28.91
C GLU A 270 -4.48 14.71 -27.63
N ALA A 271 -4.23 15.43 -26.54
CA ALA A 271 -4.89 15.20 -25.26
C ALA A 271 -6.25 15.90 -25.21
N VAL A 272 -7.32 15.12 -25.00
CA VAL A 272 -8.66 15.62 -24.68
C VAL A 272 -8.85 15.66 -23.16
N VAL A 273 -8.37 14.63 -22.49
CA VAL A 273 -8.22 14.57 -21.04
C VAL A 273 -6.77 14.25 -20.75
N ASP A 274 -6.06 15.19 -20.12
CA ASP A 274 -4.67 14.98 -19.69
C ASP A 274 -4.57 13.79 -18.75
N TYR A 275 -3.40 13.14 -18.77
CA TYR A 275 -3.11 12.05 -17.85
C TYR A 275 -3.23 12.51 -16.40
N ARG A 276 -4.16 11.88 -15.70
CA ARG A 276 -4.30 11.93 -14.26
C ARG A 276 -3.69 10.66 -13.70
N ALA A 277 -2.79 10.80 -12.75
CA ALA A 277 -2.19 9.66 -12.10
C ALA A 277 -3.26 8.85 -11.33
N PRO A 278 -3.25 7.52 -11.45
CA PRO A 278 -4.05 6.64 -10.60
C PRO A 278 -3.75 6.84 -9.10
N MET A 279 -4.68 7.47 -8.38
CA MET A 279 -4.56 7.80 -6.95
C MET A 279 -5.52 6.94 -6.12
N ASN A 280 -5.46 5.61 -6.20
CA ASN A 280 -6.33 4.78 -5.37
C ASN A 280 -6.05 5.05 -3.88
N PRO A 281 -7.03 5.50 -3.08
CA PRO A 281 -6.82 5.83 -1.68
C PRO A 281 -7.00 4.65 -0.73
N THR A 282 -7.25 3.46 -1.25
CA THR A 282 -7.69 2.32 -0.43
C THR A 282 -6.64 1.22 -0.34
N GLU A 283 -6.68 0.47 0.76
CA GLU A 283 -5.80 -0.68 1.05
C GLU A 283 -6.06 -1.86 0.11
N VAL A 284 -7.16 -1.80 -0.63
CA VAL A 284 -7.53 -2.79 -1.62
C VAL A 284 -7.15 -2.26 -2.99
N ASP A 285 -6.47 -3.06 -3.78
CA ASP A 285 -6.01 -2.65 -5.10
C ASP A 285 -7.19 -2.45 -6.06
N ASN A 286 -7.09 -1.41 -6.88
CA ASN A 286 -8.09 -0.98 -7.83
C ASN A 286 -7.53 -1.08 -9.26
N PRO A 287 -8.22 -1.72 -10.21
CA PRO A 287 -7.77 -1.78 -11.59
C PRO A 287 -8.03 -0.46 -12.34
N TYR A 288 -6.98 0.07 -12.96
CA TYR A 288 -7.04 1.16 -13.94
C TYR A 288 -6.81 0.59 -15.34
N VAL A 289 -7.78 0.75 -16.22
CA VAL A 289 -7.86 0.01 -17.49
C VAL A 289 -7.53 0.93 -18.65
N PHE A 290 -6.63 0.46 -19.52
CA PHE A 290 -6.27 1.06 -20.78
C PHE A 290 -7.06 0.40 -21.91
N LEU A 291 -7.74 1.20 -22.71
CA LEU A 291 -8.52 0.77 -23.87
C LEU A 291 -8.00 1.50 -25.11
N LEU A 292 -7.69 0.73 -26.15
CA LEU A 292 -7.24 1.26 -27.44
C LEU A 292 -8.33 1.07 -28.48
N TYR A 293 -8.68 2.15 -29.18
CA TYR A 293 -9.64 2.16 -30.28
C TYR A 293 -8.98 2.63 -31.55
N GLU A 294 -9.19 1.92 -32.65
CA GLU A 294 -8.80 2.38 -33.97
C GLU A 294 -9.78 3.47 -34.43
N GLN A 295 -9.26 4.56 -35.01
CA GLN A 295 -10.08 5.62 -35.57
C GLN A 295 -10.33 5.38 -37.06
N THR A 296 -11.51 5.75 -37.56
CA THR A 296 -11.80 5.72 -39.00
C THR A 296 -10.93 6.67 -39.84
N GLY A 297 -10.21 7.57 -39.18
CA GLY A 297 -9.30 8.56 -39.74
C GLY A 297 -8.87 9.52 -38.65
N ARG A 298 -8.14 10.59 -39.02
CA ARG A 298 -7.85 11.67 -38.07
C ARG A 298 -9.15 12.39 -37.70
N ILE A 299 -9.45 12.47 -36.42
CA ILE A 299 -10.64 13.11 -35.87
C ILE A 299 -10.40 14.62 -35.80
N SER A 300 -11.37 15.41 -36.25
CA SER A 300 -11.40 16.84 -35.96
C SER A 300 -12.06 17.05 -34.59
N ALA A 301 -11.31 17.56 -33.62
CA ALA A 301 -11.76 17.72 -32.25
C ALA A 301 -12.77 18.89 -32.14
N THR A 302 -14.01 18.65 -32.56
CA THR A 302 -15.12 19.61 -32.41
C THR A 302 -15.50 19.77 -30.94
N GLY A 303 -16.06 20.93 -30.57
CA GLY A 303 -16.43 21.22 -29.18
C GLY A 303 -17.39 20.19 -28.57
N SER A 304 -18.35 19.66 -29.34
CA SER A 304 -19.29 18.65 -28.86
C SER A 304 -18.65 17.28 -28.63
N LEU A 305 -17.75 16.85 -29.53
CA LEU A 305 -17.04 15.58 -29.36
C LEU A 305 -16.08 15.64 -28.17
N ILE A 306 -15.35 16.75 -28.01
CA ILE A 306 -14.48 16.99 -26.85
C ILE A 306 -15.30 16.94 -25.56
N GLN A 307 -16.44 17.65 -25.51
CA GLN A 307 -17.30 17.66 -24.33
C GLN A 307 -17.77 16.25 -23.96
N ASN A 308 -18.19 15.46 -24.95
CA ASN A 308 -18.65 14.09 -24.75
C ASN A 308 -17.51 13.16 -24.30
N LEU A 309 -16.34 13.26 -24.92
CA LEU A 309 -15.14 12.51 -24.51
C LEU A 309 -14.65 12.87 -23.10
N THR A 310 -14.95 14.06 -22.60
CA THR A 310 -14.58 14.48 -21.23
C THR A 310 -15.62 14.05 -20.19
N SER A 311 -16.92 14.16 -20.50
CA SER A 311 -18.00 13.96 -19.54
C SER A 311 -18.65 12.57 -19.59
N ASN A 312 -18.55 11.87 -20.72
CA ASN A 312 -19.16 10.56 -20.94
C ASN A 312 -18.29 9.70 -21.85
N THR A 313 -17.00 9.60 -21.52
CA THR A 313 -15.95 9.00 -22.35
C THR A 313 -16.33 7.62 -22.86
N ILE A 314 -16.71 6.71 -21.95
CA ILE A 314 -17.00 5.32 -22.27
C ILE A 314 -18.18 5.18 -23.22
N ALA A 315 -19.31 5.83 -22.94
CA ALA A 315 -20.45 5.76 -23.84
C ALA A 315 -20.12 6.39 -25.20
N THR A 316 -19.30 7.44 -25.22
CA THR A 316 -18.88 8.12 -26.45
C THR A 316 -18.02 7.22 -27.33
N VAL A 317 -16.99 6.56 -26.79
CA VAL A 317 -16.13 5.66 -27.58
C VAL A 317 -16.84 4.39 -28.05
N HIS A 318 -17.91 3.96 -27.37
CA HIS A 318 -18.70 2.81 -27.79
C HIS A 318 -19.77 3.13 -28.86
N SER A 319 -20.35 4.34 -28.83
CA SER A 319 -21.49 4.69 -29.69
C SER A 319 -21.11 5.51 -30.93
N ASN A 320 -19.98 6.21 -30.89
CA ASN A 320 -19.58 7.08 -31.98
C ASN A 320 -18.85 6.30 -33.08
N SER A 321 -19.29 6.47 -34.34
CA SER A 321 -18.76 5.78 -35.51
C SER A 321 -17.29 6.04 -35.81
N HIS A 322 -16.68 7.06 -35.20
CA HIS A 322 -15.25 7.34 -35.36
C HIS A 322 -14.35 6.29 -34.71
N PHE A 323 -14.83 5.56 -33.70
CA PHE A 323 -14.03 4.61 -32.94
C PHE A 323 -14.43 3.17 -33.28
N ARG A 324 -13.43 2.31 -33.48
CA ARG A 324 -13.57 0.88 -33.74
C ARG A 324 -12.76 0.11 -32.71
N GLY A 325 -13.38 -0.77 -31.94
CA GLY A 325 -12.69 -1.54 -30.92
C GLY A 325 -13.56 -1.91 -29.71
N PRO A 326 -12.92 -2.28 -28.58
CA PRO A 326 -11.48 -2.12 -28.30
C PRO A 326 -10.58 -3.05 -29.11
N LYS A 327 -9.47 -2.53 -29.65
CA LYS A 327 -8.42 -3.29 -30.34
C LYS A 327 -7.39 -3.89 -29.38
N ALA A 328 -7.16 -3.23 -28.25
CA ALA A 328 -6.36 -3.74 -27.14
C ALA A 328 -6.99 -3.33 -25.81
N ILE A 329 -6.79 -4.17 -24.80
CA ILE A 329 -7.14 -3.92 -23.40
C ILE A 329 -5.98 -4.34 -22.51
N SER A 330 -5.65 -3.54 -21.51
CA SER A 330 -4.70 -3.87 -20.44
C SER A 330 -5.09 -3.13 -19.17
N TRP A 331 -4.58 -3.52 -18.00
CA TRP A 331 -4.87 -2.83 -16.75
C TRP A 331 -3.72 -2.93 -15.76
N VAL A 332 -3.60 -1.89 -14.93
CA VAL A 332 -2.67 -1.86 -13.81
C VAL A 332 -3.45 -1.85 -12.50
N ARG A 333 -3.06 -2.71 -11.56
CA ARG A 333 -3.66 -2.80 -10.21
C ARG A 333 -2.94 -1.82 -9.30
N ILE A 334 -3.66 -0.83 -8.79
CA ILE A 334 -3.08 0.24 -7.97
C ILE A 334 -3.60 0.12 -6.56
N ARG A 335 -2.71 -0.02 -5.57
CA ARG A 335 -3.04 0.03 -4.14
C ARG A 335 -2.42 1.27 -3.54
N GLN A 336 -3.08 1.86 -2.54
CA GLN A 336 -2.57 3.04 -1.84
C GLN A 336 -1.10 2.93 -1.42
N ASP A 337 -0.51 4.08 -1.17
CA ASP A 337 0.83 4.27 -0.62
C ASP A 337 0.85 5.62 0.16
N PRO A 338 1.95 5.95 0.86
CA PRO A 338 2.03 7.23 1.56
C PRO A 338 1.84 8.46 0.63
N TYR A 339 2.18 8.34 -0.66
CA TYR A 339 2.02 9.42 -1.64
C TYR A 339 0.55 9.76 -1.92
N SER A 340 -0.27 8.76 -2.24
CA SER A 340 -1.71 8.95 -2.47
C SER A 340 -2.44 9.45 -1.22
N ILE A 341 -2.07 8.94 -0.04
CA ILE A 341 -2.64 9.38 1.24
C ILE A 341 -2.34 10.87 1.48
N MET A 342 -1.09 11.29 1.27
CA MET A 342 -0.70 12.71 1.35
C MET A 342 -1.42 13.56 0.30
N TYR A 343 -1.41 13.11 -0.95
CA TYR A 343 -1.94 13.87 -2.09
C TYR A 343 -3.45 14.13 -1.96
N LEU A 344 -4.21 13.13 -1.56
CA LEU A 344 -5.66 13.22 -1.41
C LEU A 344 -6.07 13.84 -0.06
N GLY A 345 -5.31 13.57 1.01
CA GLY A 345 -5.52 14.18 2.32
C GLY A 345 -5.36 15.70 2.29
N SER A 346 -4.32 16.21 1.61
CA SER A 346 -4.09 17.65 1.43
C SER A 346 -5.18 18.38 0.62
N ARG A 347 -6.10 17.64 -0.01
CA ARG A 347 -7.24 18.17 -0.78
C ARG A 347 -8.58 17.87 -0.12
N SER A 348 -8.57 17.38 1.12
CA SER A 348 -9.78 16.96 1.85
C SER A 348 -10.65 15.96 1.08
N VAL A 349 -10.04 15.13 0.22
CA VAL A 349 -10.79 14.12 -0.55
C VAL A 349 -11.02 12.86 0.29
N VAL A 350 -10.02 12.46 1.06
CA VAL A 350 -10.07 11.28 1.93
C VAL A 350 -9.07 11.44 3.07
N ASN A 351 -9.48 11.10 4.29
CA ASN A 351 -8.55 10.88 5.39
C ASN A 351 -8.27 9.38 5.49
N ASN A 352 -7.03 9.00 5.19
CA ASN A 352 -6.59 7.61 5.27
C ASN A 352 -5.29 7.45 6.06
N CYS A 353 -4.87 8.49 6.79
CA CYS A 353 -3.74 8.36 7.71
C CYS A 353 -3.88 7.23 8.74
N PRO A 354 -5.08 6.92 9.26
CA PRO A 354 -5.24 5.81 10.20
C PRO A 354 -4.80 4.45 9.67
N SER A 355 -4.75 4.23 8.34
CA SER A 355 -4.20 2.98 7.80
C SER A 355 -2.70 2.85 8.03
N LEU A 356 -1.93 3.92 7.80
CA LEU A 356 -0.47 3.90 8.02
C LEU A 356 -0.14 3.77 9.51
N VAL A 357 -0.95 4.41 10.36
CA VAL A 357 -0.82 4.26 11.82
C VAL A 357 -1.17 2.84 12.25
N SER A 358 -2.18 2.20 11.66
CA SER A 358 -2.53 0.80 11.94
C SER A 358 -1.38 -0.15 11.60
N GLU A 359 -0.77 0.02 10.43
CA GLU A 359 0.37 -0.77 9.98
C GLU A 359 1.57 -0.60 10.92
N ALA A 360 1.90 0.65 11.28
CA ALA A 360 2.97 0.91 12.23
C ALA A 360 2.67 0.29 13.61
N LEU A 361 1.42 0.35 14.07
CA LEU A 361 1.00 -0.20 15.36
C LEU A 361 1.13 -1.72 15.44
N HIS A 362 0.96 -2.46 14.34
CA HIS A 362 1.13 -3.92 14.31
C HIS A 362 2.55 -4.40 14.63
N HIS A 363 3.54 -3.49 14.56
CA HIS A 363 4.91 -3.78 14.96
C HIS A 363 5.18 -3.57 16.45
N HIS A 364 4.19 -3.12 17.23
CA HIS A 364 4.33 -2.91 18.67
C HIS A 364 3.92 -4.17 19.46
N PRO A 365 4.66 -4.56 20.52
CA PRO A 365 4.48 -5.83 21.22
C PRO A 365 3.42 -5.79 22.34
N GLU A 366 2.55 -4.77 22.39
CA GLU A 366 1.71 -4.51 23.56
C GLU A 366 0.51 -5.45 23.65
N SER A 367 0.38 -6.14 24.79
CA SER A 367 -0.71 -7.11 25.03
C SER A 367 -2.13 -6.50 25.03
N PHE A 368 -2.25 -5.19 25.26
CA PHE A 368 -3.53 -4.47 25.26
C PHE A 368 -3.90 -3.90 23.87
N ILE A 369 -3.07 -4.15 22.86
CA ILE A 369 -3.31 -3.77 21.47
C ILE A 369 -3.55 -5.07 20.68
N PRO A 370 -4.79 -5.33 20.23
CA PRO A 370 -5.07 -6.51 19.42
C PRO A 370 -4.22 -6.54 18.15
N SER A 371 -3.66 -7.71 17.81
CA SER A 371 -2.78 -7.88 16.65
C SER A 371 -3.47 -7.64 15.30
N ASN A 372 -4.81 -7.65 15.26
CA ASN A 372 -5.63 -7.40 14.09
C ASN A 372 -6.31 -6.02 14.12
N THR A 373 -5.83 -5.08 14.96
CA THR A 373 -6.40 -3.74 15.10
C THR A 373 -6.39 -2.99 13.76
N ILE A 374 -7.53 -2.43 13.37
CA ILE A 374 -7.64 -1.52 12.23
C ILE A 374 -8.24 -0.22 12.75
N LEU A 375 -7.47 0.86 12.67
CA LEU A 375 -7.89 2.19 13.12
C LEU A 375 -8.78 2.85 12.06
N ASP A 376 -9.89 3.42 12.51
CA ASP A 376 -10.86 4.17 11.71
C ASP A 376 -10.93 5.65 12.13
N MET A 377 -10.01 6.10 13.00
CA MET A 377 -9.87 7.49 13.42
C MET A 377 -8.41 7.91 13.54
N SER A 378 -8.12 9.16 13.16
CA SER A 378 -6.86 9.83 13.46
C SER A 378 -6.89 10.42 14.87
N VAL A 379 -5.76 10.34 15.58
CA VAL A 379 -5.54 10.99 16.88
C VAL A 379 -4.33 11.91 16.73
N ASP A 380 -4.57 13.15 16.33
CA ASP A 380 -3.50 14.11 16.07
C ASP A 380 -3.21 14.87 17.36
N VAL A 381 -2.07 14.56 17.98
CA VAL A 381 -1.64 15.13 19.26
C VAL A 381 -0.62 16.23 18.99
N THR A 382 -0.93 17.46 19.42
CA THR A 382 -0.08 18.63 19.21
C THR A 382 0.32 19.26 20.53
N PHE A 383 1.61 19.52 20.69
CA PHE A 383 2.19 20.20 21.85
C PHE A 383 2.58 21.62 21.47
N THR A 384 2.30 22.57 22.35
CA THR A 384 2.70 23.98 22.22
C THR A 384 3.31 24.50 23.52
N PRO A 385 4.39 23.88 24.04
CA PRO A 385 5.07 24.34 25.25
C PRO A 385 5.57 25.79 25.10
N SER A 386 5.32 26.60 26.14
CA SER A 386 6.05 27.85 26.35
C SER A 386 7.53 27.59 26.65
N SER A 387 8.36 28.62 26.57
CA SER A 387 9.75 28.51 27.00
C SER A 387 9.86 28.17 28.50
N ILE A 388 10.92 27.46 28.87
CA ILE A 388 11.21 27.11 30.26
C ILE A 388 12.72 27.18 30.51
N SER A 389 13.09 27.66 31.70
CA SER A 389 14.45 27.66 32.20
C SER A 389 14.50 26.92 33.52
N PHE A 390 15.42 25.96 33.67
CA PHE A 390 15.56 25.16 34.88
C PHE A 390 17.01 24.75 35.09
N ILE A 391 17.33 24.37 36.33
CA ILE A 391 18.67 23.88 36.69
C ILE A 391 18.61 22.35 36.80
N SER A 392 19.48 21.68 36.07
CA SER A 392 19.69 20.23 36.18
C SER A 392 21.17 19.95 36.31
N CYS A 393 21.56 19.21 37.35
CA CYS A 393 22.94 18.82 37.58
C CYS A 393 23.93 20.00 37.49
N CYS A 394 23.57 21.11 38.14
CA CYS A 394 24.35 22.35 38.25
C CYS A 394 24.52 23.16 36.95
N LYS A 395 23.77 22.82 35.90
CA LYS A 395 23.72 23.57 34.63
C LYS A 395 22.34 24.15 34.42
N THR A 396 22.28 25.37 33.88
CA THR A 396 21.02 25.98 33.47
C THR A 396 20.67 25.55 32.06
N TYR A 397 19.48 25.01 31.87
CA TYR A 397 18.93 24.64 30.57
C TYR A 397 17.79 25.58 30.22
N VAL A 398 17.82 26.11 29.00
CA VAL A 398 16.76 26.93 28.44
C VAL A 398 16.17 26.20 27.24
N TYR A 399 14.91 25.81 27.36
CA TYR A 399 14.12 25.24 26.28
C TYR A 399 13.22 26.32 25.71
N ASN A 400 13.34 26.59 24.42
CA ASN A 400 12.54 27.60 23.76
C ASN A 400 11.09 27.11 23.54
N GLU A 401 10.19 28.05 23.29
CA GLU A 401 8.85 27.70 22.84
C GLU A 401 8.91 26.95 21.51
N LYS A 402 8.02 25.96 21.34
CA LYS A 402 8.00 25.10 20.16
C LYS A 402 6.60 24.56 19.96
N SER A 403 6.11 24.55 18.72
CA SER A 403 4.88 23.86 18.36
C SER A 403 5.19 22.67 17.47
N PHE A 404 4.68 21.49 17.81
CA PHE A 404 4.88 20.29 17.01
C PHE A 404 3.78 19.26 17.25
N SER A 405 3.45 18.50 16.20
CA SER A 405 2.56 17.34 16.28
C SER A 405 3.36 16.06 16.42
N LEU A 406 2.80 15.07 17.12
CA LEU A 406 3.43 13.76 17.24
C LEU A 406 3.46 13.06 15.87
N ASN A 407 4.59 12.41 15.58
CA ASN A 407 4.72 11.47 14.48
C ASN A 407 4.69 10.06 15.07
N PRO A 408 3.54 9.37 15.10
CA PRO A 408 3.46 8.02 15.64
C PRO A 408 4.23 7.02 14.76
N ILE A 409 4.30 7.22 13.45
CA ILE A 409 4.88 6.21 12.56
C ILE A 409 6.42 6.19 12.64
N GLY A 410 7.04 7.33 12.92
CA GLY A 410 8.49 7.46 13.05
C GLY A 410 9.02 7.12 14.45
N ASN A 411 10.29 6.75 14.53
CA ASN A 411 10.97 6.41 15.79
C ASN A 411 11.60 7.62 16.51
N ASN A 412 11.01 8.81 16.36
CA ASN A 412 11.58 10.03 16.91
C ASN A 412 11.35 10.11 18.42
N THR A 413 12.42 10.41 19.17
CA THR A 413 12.33 10.67 20.61
C THR A 413 12.08 12.15 20.87
N VAL A 414 11.03 12.46 21.63
CA VAL A 414 10.70 13.82 22.07
C VAL A 414 11.45 14.17 23.36
N LYS A 415 11.72 15.46 23.56
CA LYS A 415 12.28 16.00 24.80
C LYS A 415 11.20 16.12 25.86
N THR A 416 11.42 15.60 27.05
CA THR A 416 10.42 15.59 28.12
C THR A 416 10.06 17.00 28.58
N ALA A 417 10.99 17.96 28.48
CA ALA A 417 10.72 19.38 28.72
C ALA A 417 9.63 19.96 27.79
N HIS A 418 9.55 19.49 26.54
CA HIS A 418 8.55 19.95 25.57
C HIS A 418 7.18 19.30 25.78
N VAL A 419 7.14 18.13 26.43
CA VAL A 419 5.91 17.38 26.74
C VAL A 419 5.66 17.29 28.25
N ARG A 420 6.13 18.30 29.00
CA ARG A 420 6.02 18.38 30.45
C ARG A 420 4.57 18.53 30.90
N SER A 421 4.27 18.25 32.17
CA SER A 421 2.89 18.31 32.72
C SER A 421 2.20 19.68 32.55
N SER A 422 2.94 20.79 32.47
CA SER A 422 2.38 22.11 32.21
C SER A 422 2.10 22.40 30.72
N ALA A 423 2.49 21.51 29.81
CA ALA A 423 2.30 21.60 28.37
C ALA A 423 1.26 20.54 27.94
N ILE A 424 0.01 20.74 28.36
CA ILE A 424 -1.10 19.85 28.05
C ILE A 424 -1.31 19.84 26.53
N PRO A 425 -1.34 18.66 25.87
CA PRO A 425 -1.48 18.59 24.43
C PRO A 425 -2.90 18.93 23.97
N SER A 426 -3.03 19.56 22.81
CA SER A 426 -4.28 19.58 22.06
C SER A 426 -4.42 18.28 21.27
N VAL A 427 -5.63 17.71 21.24
CA VAL A 427 -5.92 16.46 20.53
C VAL A 427 -7.05 16.72 19.54
N SER A 428 -6.75 16.54 18.27
CA SER A 428 -7.73 16.62 17.18
C SER A 428 -8.10 15.22 16.72
N LEU A 429 -9.39 14.97 16.57
CA LEU A 429 -9.94 13.69 16.15
C LEU A 429 -10.60 13.83 14.79
N SER A 430 -10.28 12.95 13.85
CA SER A 430 -10.93 12.92 12.53
C SER A 430 -11.21 11.47 12.11
N LYS A 431 -12.35 11.25 11.45
CA LYS A 431 -12.73 9.92 10.98
C LYS A 431 -11.94 9.56 9.71
N ARG A 432 -11.63 8.27 9.59
CA ARG A 432 -11.11 7.65 8.37
C ARG A 432 -12.25 7.52 7.36
N ASP A 433 -12.33 8.45 6.42
CA ASP A 433 -13.43 8.48 5.46
C ASP A 433 -13.16 9.35 4.24
N TRP A 434 -14.07 9.26 3.27
CA TRP A 434 -14.18 10.19 2.16
C TRP A 434 -14.74 11.52 2.64
N TYR A 435 -14.20 12.63 2.12
CA TYR A 435 -14.64 13.99 2.42
C TYR A 435 -14.73 14.24 3.94
N PRO A 436 -13.62 14.06 4.69
CA PRO A 436 -13.63 14.08 6.15
C PRO A 436 -14.22 15.35 6.75
N ASP A 437 -14.04 16.50 6.09
CA ASP A 437 -14.56 17.80 6.55
C ASP A 437 -16.10 17.89 6.51
N ALA A 438 -16.75 17.05 5.71
CA ALA A 438 -18.21 16.98 5.64
C ALA A 438 -18.83 16.05 6.70
N ILE A 439 -18.00 15.27 7.41
CA ILE A 439 -18.48 14.24 8.32
C ILE A 439 -18.52 14.79 9.73
N GLN A 440 -19.71 14.74 10.32
CA GLN A 440 -19.93 15.08 11.71
C GLN A 440 -19.90 13.81 12.58
N PHE A 441 -19.38 13.95 13.79
CA PHE A 441 -19.60 12.95 14.84
C PHE A 441 -21.08 12.94 15.21
N ALA A 442 -21.67 11.76 15.34
CA ALA A 442 -23.09 11.68 15.69
C ALA A 442 -23.27 12.13 17.15
N ASP A 443 -24.42 12.74 17.46
CA ASP A 443 -24.69 13.33 18.78
C ASP A 443 -24.62 12.33 19.94
N ASN A 444 -24.82 11.05 19.65
CA ASN A 444 -24.80 9.96 20.63
C ASN A 444 -23.43 9.25 20.72
N GLU A 445 -22.44 9.61 19.90
CA GLU A 445 -21.10 9.01 19.97
C GLU A 445 -20.32 9.58 21.16
N LEU A 446 -19.79 8.67 21.98
CA LEU A 446 -18.94 8.97 23.12
C LEU A 446 -17.61 8.24 22.98
N TYR A 447 -16.53 8.90 23.38
CA TYR A 447 -15.19 8.35 23.33
C TYR A 447 -14.45 8.47 24.66
N THR A 448 -13.45 7.61 24.84
CA THR A 448 -12.46 7.68 25.92
C THR A 448 -11.08 7.90 25.31
N LEU A 449 -10.35 8.90 25.79
CA LEU A 449 -8.94 9.10 25.47
C LEU A 449 -8.08 8.69 26.67
N MET A 450 -7.05 7.89 26.41
CA MET A 450 -6.13 7.41 27.43
C MET A 450 -4.69 7.62 26.99
N MET A 451 -3.84 8.17 27.87
CA MET A 451 -2.39 8.17 27.69
C MET A 451 -1.75 7.17 28.64
N VAL A 452 -0.93 6.23 28.15
CA VAL A 452 -0.30 5.18 28.97
C VAL A 452 1.18 5.00 28.65
N ASP A 453 1.95 4.67 29.68
CA ASP A 453 3.36 4.23 29.61
C ASP A 453 3.42 2.75 30.01
N PRO A 454 3.55 1.80 29.05
CA PRO A 454 3.69 0.38 29.36
C PRO A 454 5.06 0.00 29.90
N ASP A 455 6.08 0.85 29.75
CA ASP A 455 7.46 0.58 30.13
C ASP A 455 7.74 0.93 31.62
N ALA A 456 6.80 1.60 32.30
CA ALA A 456 6.94 2.05 33.69
C ALA A 456 7.02 0.91 34.73
N GLY A 457 6.77 -0.34 34.37
CA GLY A 457 6.81 -1.49 35.26
C GLY A 457 6.10 -2.72 34.69
N SER A 458 5.59 -3.60 35.56
CA SER A 458 4.83 -4.80 35.14
C SER A 458 3.42 -4.51 34.65
N SER A 459 2.95 -3.27 34.77
CA SER A 459 1.62 -2.84 34.33
C SER A 459 1.69 -1.40 33.82
N PRO A 460 0.97 -1.06 32.74
CA PRO A 460 1.02 0.27 32.17
C PRO A 460 0.63 1.35 33.17
N TYR A 461 1.40 2.43 33.23
CA TYR A 461 1.11 3.58 34.06
C TYR A 461 0.25 4.58 33.30
N LEU A 462 -0.87 4.98 33.91
CA LEU A 462 -1.81 5.92 33.31
C LEU A 462 -1.29 7.36 33.44
N HIS A 463 -1.11 8.06 32.33
CA HIS A 463 -0.65 9.45 32.28
C HIS A 463 -1.79 10.46 32.10
N TRP A 464 -2.87 10.06 31.44
CA TRP A 464 -4.03 10.91 31.18
C TRP A 464 -5.27 10.04 30.93
N LEU A 465 -6.43 10.43 31.44
CA LEU A 465 -7.70 9.74 31.17
C LEU A 465 -8.86 10.72 31.09
N VAL A 466 -9.46 10.78 29.91
CA VAL A 466 -10.66 11.58 29.63
C VAL A 466 -11.78 10.64 29.17
N LEU A 467 -12.88 10.62 29.90
CA LEU A 467 -14.06 9.79 29.61
C LEU A 467 -15.16 10.62 28.95
N ASN A 468 -16.12 9.94 28.33
CA ASN A 468 -17.38 10.52 27.87
C ASN A 468 -17.21 11.73 26.94
N ILE A 469 -16.16 11.73 26.10
CA ILE A 469 -15.87 12.76 25.11
C ILE A 469 -17.03 12.80 24.09
N PRO A 470 -17.87 13.85 24.08
CA PRO A 470 -18.96 13.95 23.13
C PRO A 470 -18.46 14.50 21.80
N LYS A 471 -19.02 13.99 20.70
CA LYS A 471 -18.82 14.56 19.36
C LYS A 471 -17.35 14.69 18.92
N GLY A 472 -16.45 13.90 19.50
CA GLY A 472 -15.02 13.96 19.21
C GLY A 472 -14.27 15.19 19.75
N ASN A 473 -14.90 16.06 20.55
CA ASN A 473 -14.22 17.20 21.17
C ASN A 473 -13.68 16.82 22.55
N VAL A 474 -12.38 16.54 22.63
CA VAL A 474 -11.72 16.08 23.86
C VAL A 474 -11.91 17.04 25.03
N ASN A 475 -12.01 18.36 24.77
CA ASN A 475 -12.21 19.38 25.80
C ASN A 475 -13.58 19.31 26.50
N ASP A 476 -14.57 18.69 25.86
CA ASP A 476 -15.92 18.53 26.40
C ASP A 476 -16.08 17.21 27.20
N GLY A 477 -15.01 16.42 27.30
CA GLY A 477 -14.97 15.18 28.07
C GLY A 477 -14.80 15.39 29.58
N VAL A 478 -14.93 14.29 30.33
CA VAL A 478 -14.72 14.25 31.78
C VAL A 478 -13.29 13.79 32.06
N SER A 479 -12.40 14.72 32.42
CA SER A 479 -11.05 14.39 32.88
C SER A 479 -11.11 13.72 34.25
N VAL A 480 -10.79 12.41 34.29
CA VAL A 480 -10.71 11.64 35.55
C VAL A 480 -9.30 11.61 36.09
N ARG A 481 -8.32 11.77 35.20
CA ARG A 481 -6.93 11.94 35.56
C ARG A 481 -6.35 12.99 34.64
N GLU A 482 -5.87 14.08 35.23
CA GLU A 482 -5.20 15.16 34.51
C GLU A 482 -3.93 14.69 33.81
N TYR A 483 -3.58 15.39 32.74
CA TYR A 483 -2.38 15.11 31.96
C TYR A 483 -1.12 15.20 32.85
N LYS A 484 -0.34 14.12 32.88
CA LYS A 484 0.99 14.09 33.48
C LYS A 484 2.02 13.84 32.39
N GLY A 485 3.00 14.72 32.27
CA GLY A 485 4.07 14.56 31.28
C GLY A 485 4.93 13.31 31.52
N PRO A 486 5.62 12.79 30.49
CA PRO A 486 6.64 11.75 30.61
C PRO A 486 7.71 12.04 31.66
N GLN A 487 8.00 11.05 32.51
CA GLN A 487 9.09 11.11 33.49
C GLN A 487 9.79 9.74 33.58
N PRO A 488 10.36 9.22 32.47
CA PRO A 488 10.95 7.90 32.44
C PRO A 488 12.15 7.82 33.40
N PRO A 489 12.24 6.80 34.28
CA PRO A 489 13.35 6.67 35.22
C PRO A 489 14.70 6.42 34.55
N SER A 490 14.70 5.74 33.39
CA SER A 490 15.89 5.41 32.59
C SER A 490 15.50 5.09 31.16
N GLY A 491 16.41 5.26 30.20
CA GLY A 491 16.16 4.91 28.80
C GLY A 491 15.04 5.74 28.16
N ALA A 492 14.52 5.26 27.03
CA ALA A 492 13.32 5.81 26.40
C ALA A 492 12.14 4.90 26.68
N HIS A 493 11.02 5.51 27.03
CA HIS A 493 9.73 4.84 27.20
C HIS A 493 8.79 5.27 26.06
N THR A 494 7.86 4.40 25.70
CA THR A 494 6.79 4.64 24.74
C THR A 494 5.55 5.13 25.47
N TYR A 495 4.94 6.20 24.98
CA TYR A 495 3.72 6.75 25.55
C TYR A 495 2.62 6.71 24.49
N TYR A 496 1.63 5.85 24.69
CA TYR A 496 0.52 5.69 23.75
C TYR A 496 -0.64 6.60 24.14
N PHE A 497 -1.20 7.28 23.15
CA PHE A 497 -2.52 7.92 23.19
C PHE A 497 -3.49 7.00 22.48
N LEU A 498 -4.44 6.42 23.21
CA LEU A 498 -5.41 5.46 22.71
C LEU A 498 -6.80 6.06 22.79
N LEU A 499 -7.51 6.05 21.67
CA LEU A 499 -8.89 6.51 21.56
C LEU A 499 -9.83 5.33 21.40
N TYR A 500 -10.75 5.18 22.34
CA TYR A 500 -11.76 4.13 22.33
C TYR A 500 -13.16 4.70 22.12
N LYS A 501 -13.99 4.03 21.32
CA LYS A 501 -15.43 4.29 21.26
C LYS A 501 -16.13 3.60 22.43
N GLN A 502 -17.01 4.33 23.09
CA GLN A 502 -17.84 3.82 24.18
C GLN A 502 -19.17 3.31 23.65
N THR A 503 -19.72 2.28 24.32
CA THR A 503 -21.09 1.79 24.09
C THR A 503 -22.14 2.58 24.88
N GLY A 504 -21.71 3.34 25.89
CA GLY A 504 -22.54 4.20 26.73
C GLY A 504 -21.69 5.08 27.64
N LYS A 505 -22.32 5.90 28.49
CA LYS A 505 -21.60 6.73 29.46
C LYS A 505 -20.92 5.87 30.52
N ILE A 506 -19.66 6.16 30.82
CA ILE A 506 -18.88 5.52 31.90
C ILE A 506 -18.94 6.41 33.12
N ASN A 507 -19.25 5.83 34.28
CA ASN A 507 -19.25 6.53 35.56
C ASN A 507 -17.81 6.70 36.08
N PRO A 508 -17.28 7.93 36.25
CA PRO A 508 -15.90 8.16 36.72
C PRO A 508 -15.53 7.48 38.04
N SER A 509 -16.50 7.25 38.92
CA SER A 509 -16.25 6.62 40.24
C SER A 509 -15.73 5.19 40.14
N VAL A 510 -15.96 4.49 39.03
CA VAL A 510 -15.53 3.09 38.85
C VAL A 510 -14.06 2.96 38.44
N ILE A 511 -13.38 4.07 38.11
CA ILE A 511 -11.99 4.05 37.63
C ILE A 511 -11.02 3.51 38.69
N GLY A 512 -11.31 3.73 39.98
CA GLY A 512 -10.53 3.17 41.09
C GLY A 512 -10.46 1.63 41.10
N ASN A 513 -11.42 0.94 40.48
CA ASN A 513 -11.42 -0.53 40.39
C ASN A 513 -10.36 -1.09 39.43
N TYR A 514 -9.77 -0.24 38.58
CA TYR A 514 -8.77 -0.62 37.59
C TYR A 514 -7.36 -0.16 37.94
N THR A 515 -7.22 0.56 39.05
CA THR A 515 -5.93 1.00 39.59
C THR A 515 -5.52 0.08 40.73
N THR A 516 -4.25 -0.32 40.78
CA THR A 516 -3.71 -1.00 41.95
C THR A 516 -3.54 -0.02 43.13
N SER A 517 -3.53 -0.51 44.38
CA SER A 517 -3.45 0.32 45.58
C SER A 517 -2.01 0.74 45.92
N CYS A 518 -1.51 1.85 45.36
CA CYS A 518 -0.22 2.49 45.69
C CYS A 518 0.00 3.83 44.93
N SER A 519 1.05 4.58 45.30
CA SER A 519 1.36 5.93 44.77
C SER A 519 1.80 6.00 43.29
N ARG A 520 2.20 4.88 42.69
CA ARG A 520 2.58 4.76 41.26
C ARG A 520 1.92 3.56 40.57
N CYS A 521 0.69 3.25 40.96
CA CYS A 521 0.11 1.97 40.61
C CYS A 521 -0.33 1.87 39.15
N GLY A 522 -0.07 0.70 38.56
CA GLY A 522 -0.42 0.38 37.19
C GLY A 522 -1.93 0.33 36.97
N PHE A 523 -2.33 0.55 35.73
CA PHE A 523 -3.71 0.55 35.28
C PHE A 523 -4.00 -0.71 34.48
N ASN A 524 -5.04 -1.45 34.87
CA ASN A 524 -5.45 -2.65 34.17
C ASN A 524 -6.29 -2.29 32.94
N ILE A 525 -5.61 -1.93 31.84
CA ILE A 525 -6.23 -1.53 30.57
C ILE A 525 -7.16 -2.63 30.05
N ASN A 526 -6.72 -3.89 30.06
CA ASN A 526 -7.50 -5.01 29.54
C ASN A 526 -8.85 -5.16 30.25
N ASN A 527 -8.87 -5.13 31.58
CA ASN A 527 -10.12 -5.21 32.34
C ASN A 527 -10.99 -3.97 32.11
N PHE A 528 -10.38 -2.77 32.04
CA PHE A 528 -11.13 -1.54 31.78
C PHE A 528 -11.81 -1.57 30.41
N VAL A 529 -11.08 -1.95 29.36
CA VAL A 529 -11.58 -2.06 27.99
C VAL A 529 -12.69 -3.11 27.90
N ASN A 530 -12.45 -4.30 28.45
CA ASN A 530 -13.41 -5.41 28.40
C ASN A 530 -14.70 -5.12 29.17
N ASN A 531 -14.58 -4.63 30.42
CA ASN A 531 -15.76 -4.38 31.28
C ASN A 531 -16.65 -3.24 30.77
N ASN A 532 -16.09 -2.31 29.98
CA ASN A 532 -16.83 -1.18 29.41
C ASN A 532 -17.13 -1.36 27.91
N HIS A 533 -16.82 -2.54 27.35
CA HIS A 533 -17.02 -2.86 25.93
C HIS A 533 -16.43 -1.80 24.98
N LEU A 534 -15.20 -1.38 25.28
CA LEU A 534 -14.52 -0.35 24.50
C LEU A 534 -13.93 -0.92 23.22
N GLU A 535 -14.10 -0.20 22.11
CA GLU A 535 -13.50 -0.54 20.83
C GLU A 535 -12.40 0.46 20.50
N LEU A 536 -11.17 0.00 20.23
CA LEU A 536 -10.06 0.86 19.85
C LEU A 536 -10.31 1.42 18.44
N LYS A 537 -10.33 2.75 18.31
CA LYS A 537 -10.66 3.47 17.07
C LYS A 537 -9.49 4.26 16.50
N GLY A 538 -8.66 4.81 17.37
CA GLY A 538 -7.51 5.62 16.99
C GLY A 538 -6.36 5.44 17.96
N ALA A 539 -5.15 5.67 17.48
CA ALA A 539 -3.95 5.64 18.28
C ALA A 539 -2.94 6.70 17.79
N SER A 540 -2.09 7.14 18.71
CA SER A 540 -0.88 7.92 18.45
C SER A 540 0.12 7.60 19.55
N TRP A 541 1.41 7.86 19.35
CA TRP A 541 2.40 7.61 20.39
C TRP A 541 3.64 8.48 20.20
N MET A 542 4.47 8.49 21.23
CA MET A 542 5.80 9.11 21.22
C MET A 542 6.77 8.28 22.04
N LEU A 543 8.05 8.36 21.69
CA LEU A 543 9.14 7.95 22.57
C LEU A 543 9.62 9.15 23.36
N ALA A 544 9.78 9.03 24.67
CA ALA A 544 10.39 10.08 25.49
C ALA A 544 11.51 9.48 26.35
N SER A 545 12.67 10.13 26.36
CA SER A 545 13.88 9.63 27.04
C SER A 545 14.13 10.32 28.38
N HIS A 546 14.86 9.63 29.26
CA HIS A 546 15.42 10.22 30.47
C HIS A 546 16.45 11.33 30.14
N ASP A 547 16.00 12.58 30.18
CA ASP A 547 16.80 13.76 29.85
C ASP A 547 17.04 14.67 31.08
N GLU A 548 17.65 15.84 30.86
CA GLU A 548 17.95 16.82 31.90
C GLU A 548 16.71 17.34 32.63
N TYR A 549 15.56 17.42 31.96
CA TYR A 549 14.35 17.89 32.60
C TYR A 549 13.83 16.84 33.58
N VAL A 550 13.87 15.56 33.21
CA VAL A 550 13.56 14.47 34.14
C VAL A 550 14.47 14.47 35.36
N ARG A 551 15.78 14.72 35.18
CA ARG A 551 16.73 14.84 36.30
C ARG A 551 16.40 16.01 37.21
N HIS A 552 16.05 17.16 36.64
CA HIS A 552 15.56 18.31 37.41
C HIS A 552 14.33 17.94 38.25
N LEU A 553 13.30 17.33 37.66
CA LEU A 553 12.11 16.90 38.39
C LEU A 553 12.43 15.90 39.52
N HIS A 554 13.35 14.96 39.29
CA HIS A 554 13.75 14.00 40.32
C HIS A 554 14.43 14.64 41.53
N VAL A 555 15.25 15.66 41.32
CA VAL A 555 15.95 16.35 42.40
C VAL A 555 15.00 17.33 43.09
N ASP A 556 14.29 18.16 42.32
CA ASP A 556 13.58 19.32 42.87
C ASP A 556 12.15 18.98 43.31
N GLU A 557 11.46 18.05 42.63
CA GLU A 557 10.08 17.67 42.99
C GLU A 557 10.00 16.34 43.77
N SER A 558 10.94 15.41 43.54
CA SER A 558 10.94 14.11 44.21
C SER A 558 11.97 14.00 45.34
N SER A 559 12.71 15.08 45.63
CA SER A 559 13.74 15.16 46.67
C SER A 559 14.76 14.02 46.63
N LYS A 560 15.04 13.47 45.44
CA LYS A 560 16.07 12.44 45.28
C LYS A 560 17.44 13.06 45.46
N ASP A 561 18.39 12.27 45.95
CA ASP A 561 19.76 12.73 46.12
C ASP A 561 20.37 13.16 44.78
N ARG A 562 20.84 14.41 44.73
CA ARG A 562 21.37 15.03 43.52
C ARG A 562 22.62 14.30 43.03
N ALA A 563 23.49 13.85 43.93
CA ALA A 563 24.71 13.16 43.54
C ALA A 563 24.41 11.80 42.90
N GLN A 564 23.38 11.10 43.38
CA GLN A 564 22.87 9.87 42.76
C GLN A 564 22.26 10.13 41.37
N VAL A 565 21.36 11.11 41.23
CA VAL A 565 20.67 11.39 39.96
C VAL A 565 21.61 11.91 38.87
N CYS A 566 22.62 12.70 39.27
CA CYS A 566 23.55 13.35 38.34
C CYS A 566 24.88 12.61 38.14
N SER A 567 25.04 11.44 38.76
CA SER A 567 26.25 10.62 38.61
C SER A 567 26.53 10.30 37.13
N GLY A 568 27.80 10.46 36.72
CA GLY A 568 28.23 10.23 35.34
C GLY A 568 27.85 11.31 34.32
N GLN A 569 27.14 12.37 34.72
CA GLN A 569 26.85 13.49 33.82
C GLN A 569 28.08 14.37 33.62
N SER A 570 28.39 14.68 32.36
CA SER A 570 29.55 15.52 32.02
C SER A 570 29.44 16.90 32.67
N GLY A 571 30.43 17.26 33.49
CA GLY A 571 30.52 18.54 34.20
C GLY A 571 29.76 18.63 35.53
N PHE A 572 29.35 17.50 36.13
CA PHE A 572 28.78 17.46 37.49
C PHE A 572 29.89 17.24 38.54
N PRO A 573 30.29 18.25 39.34
CA PRO A 573 31.23 18.05 40.45
C PRO A 573 30.52 17.45 41.68
N ALA A 574 31.23 16.62 42.45
CA ALA A 574 30.71 15.99 43.67
C ALA A 574 30.23 17.01 44.74
N SER A 575 30.75 18.24 44.69
CA SER A 575 30.34 19.38 45.53
C SER A 575 29.78 20.50 44.64
N CYS A 576 28.49 20.38 44.27
CA CYS A 576 27.77 21.39 43.50
C CYS A 576 27.56 22.68 44.33
N THR A 577 28.55 23.56 44.37
CA THR A 577 28.52 24.81 45.15
C THR A 577 28.18 26.06 44.33
N SER A 578 28.23 25.99 42.99
CA SER A 578 27.82 27.07 42.09
C SER A 578 27.18 26.55 40.80
N VAL A 579 26.17 27.27 40.29
CA VAL A 579 25.51 26.99 39.00
C VAL A 579 26.44 27.48 37.88
N GLY A 580 26.91 26.58 37.01
CA GLY A 580 27.83 26.89 35.92
C GLY A 580 27.17 26.75 34.55
N SER A 581 27.43 27.73 33.66
CA SER A 581 27.07 27.88 32.24
C SER A 581 25.62 27.56 31.80
N SER A 582 25.10 28.38 30.88
CA SER A 582 23.75 28.21 30.30
C SER A 582 23.81 27.42 29.00
N VAL A 583 22.86 26.51 28.80
CA VAL A 583 22.68 25.71 27.57
C VAL A 583 21.29 25.99 27.00
N THR A 584 21.23 26.49 25.78
CA THR A 584 19.97 26.66 25.04
C THR A 584 19.71 25.45 24.16
N VAL A 585 18.53 24.85 24.25
CA VAL A 585 18.09 23.69 23.47
C VAL A 585 16.97 24.11 22.51
N GLY A 586 17.09 23.75 21.23
CA GLY A 586 16.15 24.06 20.14
C GLY A 586 15.25 22.91 19.70
#